data_AF-F5NV35-F1
#
_entry.id   AF-F5NV35-F1
#
_cell.length_a   1.000
_cell.length_b   1.000
_cell.length_c   1.000
_cell.angle_alpha   90.00
_cell.angle_beta   90.00
_cell.angle_gamma   90.00
#
_symmetry.space_group_name_H-M   'P 1'
#
loop_
_entity.id
_entity.type
_entity.pdbx_description
1 polymer ?
#
loop_
_entity_poly.entity_id
_entity_poly.type
_entity_poly.pdbx_seq_one_letter_code
_entity_poly.pdbx_strand_id
1 'polypeptide(L)' 'MLQHTPIRRLGQPQDIANAALFLCSPAASWVSGQILTVSGGGVQELN' A
#
# COMPACT_ATOMS: atom_id res chain seq x y z
N MET A 1 1.00 14.64 -6.79
CA MET A 1 2.39 15.06 -7.09
C MET A 1 3.29 13.82 -7.12
N LEU A 2 3.76 13.39 -8.30
CA LEU A 2 4.72 12.27 -8.39
C LEU A 2 6.08 12.60 -7.75
N GLN A 3 6.38 13.89 -7.58
CA GLN A 3 7.62 14.35 -6.94
C GLN A 3 7.81 13.84 -5.51
N HIS A 4 6.71 13.58 -4.79
CA HIS A 4 6.74 13.04 -3.43
C HIS A 4 6.36 11.55 -3.36
N THR A 5 6.47 10.84 -4.48
CA THR A 5 6.23 9.39 -4.55
C THR A 5 7.55 8.67 -4.88
N PRO A 6 8.22 8.04 -3.90
CA PRO A 6 9.51 7.38 -4.09
C PRO A 6 9.55 6.36 -5.24
N ILE A 7 8.46 5.62 -5.45
CA ILE A 7 8.37 4.63 -6.54
C ILE A 7 8.15 5.27 -7.95
N ARG A 8 8.03 6.61 -8.02
CA ARG A 8 7.96 7.42 -9.26
C ARG A 8 6.88 7.00 -10.27
N ARG A 9 5.80 6.38 -9.81
CA ARG A 9 4.60 6.12 -10.61
C ARG A 9 3.33 6.26 -9.79
N LEU A 10 2.22 6.45 -10.48
CA LEU A 10 0.91 6.36 -9.85
C LEU A 10 0.61 4.90 -9.49
N GLY A 11 -0.14 4.73 -8.40
CA GLY A 11 -0.71 3.44 -8.03
C GLY A 11 -1.65 2.94 -9.12
N GLN A 12 -1.67 1.63 -9.29
CA GLN A 12 -2.58 0.90 -10.16
C GLN A 12 -3.53 0.08 -9.30
N PRO A 13 -4.73 -0.28 -9.79
CA PRO A 13 -5.65 -1.14 -9.05
C PRO A 13 -5.01 -2.43 -8.53
N GLN A 14 -4.07 -2.99 -9.29
CA GLN A 14 -3.34 -4.21 -8.92
C GLN A 14 -2.50 -4.04 -7.65
N ASP A 15 -2.00 -2.85 -7.35
CA ASP A 15 -1.19 -2.61 -6.13
C ASP A 15 -2.03 -2.81 -4.87
N ILE A 16 -3.28 -2.34 -4.89
CA ILE A 16 -4.24 -2.55 -3.81
C ILE A 16 -4.71 -4.00 -3.75
N ALA A 17 -5.02 -4.59 -4.92
CA ALA A 17 -5.48 -5.97 -4.99
C ALA A 17 -4.44 -6.96 -4.42
N ASN A 18 -3.16 -6.75 -4.71
CA ASN A 18 -2.08 -7.59 -4.19
C ASN A 18 -1.88 -7.42 -2.68
N ALA A 19 -2.03 -6.20 -2.15
CA ALA A 19 -1.96 -5.95 -0.71
C ALA A 19 -3.13 -6.62 0.03
N ALA A 20 -4.35 -6.54 -0.52
CA ALA A 20 -5.50 -7.25 0.00
C ALA A 20 -5.31 -8.78 -0.08
N LEU A 21 -4.79 -9.29 -1.20
CA LEU A 21 -4.47 -10.70 -1.37
C LEU A 21 -3.46 -11.17 -0.32
N PHE A 22 -2.40 -10.42 -0.05
CA PHE A 22 -1.45 -10.73 1.01
C PHE A 22 -2.16 -10.88 2.37
N LEU A 23 -2.97 -9.90 2.76
CA LEU A 23 -3.71 -9.92 4.04
C LEU A 23 -4.71 -11.09 4.14
N CYS A 24 -5.29 -11.54 3.02
CA CYS A 24 -6.18 -12.69 2.98
C CYS A 24 -5.44 -14.03 2.80
N SER A 25 -4.13 -14.03 2.59
CA SER A 25 -3.35 -15.24 2.34
C SER A 25 -2.84 -15.88 3.64
N PRO A 26 -2.45 -17.18 3.61
CA PRO A 26 -1.81 -17.82 4.76
C PRO A 26 -0.52 -17.12 5.24
N ALA A 27 0.14 -16.33 4.38
CA ALA A 27 1.33 -15.58 4.73
C ALA A 27 1.06 -14.49 5.78
N ALA A 28 -0.18 -14.03 5.92
CA ALA A 28 -0.60 -13.05 6.91
C ALA A 28 -1.15 -13.69 8.20
N SER A 29 -0.97 -14.99 8.42
CA SER A 29 -1.56 -15.73 9.55
C SER A 29 -1.24 -15.19 10.96
N TRP A 30 -0.18 -14.40 11.11
CA TRP A 30 0.19 -13.74 12.38
C TRP A 30 0.05 -12.21 12.34
N VAL A 31 -0.53 -11.66 11.27
CA VAL A 31 -0.72 -10.21 11.09
C VAL A 31 -2.17 -9.87 11.42
N SER A 32 -2.40 -9.16 12.52
CA SER A 32 -3.72 -8.72 12.95
C SER A 32 -3.69 -7.31 13.55
N GLY A 33 -4.80 -6.58 13.40
CA GLY A 33 -4.95 -5.21 13.91
C GLY A 33 -4.05 -4.16 13.24
N GLN A 34 -3.50 -4.46 12.06
CA GLN A 34 -2.58 -3.58 11.35
C GLN A 34 -3.25 -2.83 10.19
N ILE A 35 -2.74 -1.63 9.91
CA ILE A 35 -3.08 -0.86 8.72
C ILE A 35 -1.89 -0.96 7.76
N LEU A 36 -2.13 -1.49 6.56
CA LEU A 36 -1.12 -1.56 5.51
C LEU A 36 -1.30 -0.41 4.52
N THR A 37 -0.46 0.62 4.62
CA THR A 37 -0.48 1.76 3.70
C THR A 37 0.14 1.38 2.36
N VAL A 38 -0.65 1.47 1.28
CA VAL A 38 -0.22 1.18 -0.10
C VAL A 38 -0.13 2.48 -0.90
N SER A 39 0.96 3.23 -0.74
CA SER A 39 1.10 4.57 -1.32
C SER A 39 2.31 4.75 -2.25
N GLY A 40 3.06 3.68 -2.54
CA GLY A 40 4.33 3.79 -3.26
C GLY A 40 5.37 4.64 -2.52
N GLY A 41 5.22 4.77 -1.19
CA GLY A 41 6.02 5.63 -0.32
C GLY A 41 5.56 7.09 -0.27
N GLY A 42 4.46 7.44 -0.94
CA GLY A 42 3.88 8.78 -0.86
C GLY A 42 3.27 9.04 0.51
N VAL A 43 3.51 10.23 1.06
CA VAL A 43 2.86 10.73 2.27
C VAL A 43 1.72 11.66 1.83
N GLN A 44 0.50 11.41 2.29
CA GLN A 44 -0.64 12.31 2.09
C GLN A 44 -0.88 13.08 3.38
N GLU A 45 -0.10 14.14 3.57
CA GLU A 45 -0.37 15.15 4.58
C GLU A 45 -1.35 16.17 3.98
N LEU A 46 -2.47 16.39 4.67
CA LEU A 46 -3.37 17.49 4.39
C LEU A 46 -2.77 18.72 5.08
N ASN A 47 -2.06 19.54 4.30
CA ASN A 47 -1.67 20.89 4.71
C ASN A 47 -2.80 21.88 4.45
#